data_AF-A0A821HLU5-F1
#
_entry.id   AF-A0A821HLU5-F1
#
_cell.length_a   1.000
_cell.length_b   1.000
_cell.length_c   1.000
_cell.angle_alpha   90.00
_cell.angle_beta   90.00
_cell.angle_gamma   90.00
#
_symmetry.space_group_name_H-M   'P 1'
#
loop_
_entity.id
_entity.type
_entity.pdbx_description
1 polymer ?
#
loop_
_entity_poly.entity_id
_entity_poly.type
_entity_poly.pdbx_seq_one_letter_code
_entity_poly.pdbx_strand_id
1 'polypeptide(L)'
;MTDFETGTIKSVKDMLPNILHRGCLFHFSQAVCRQVQSKGLTTKYNEDEVFRLNVKELIALAFAPLDQIITSFDLICDQFDDDANDLVEYFEKTCIGEPKRSGTGRKKPQFDHKLWNIHDRVVATVPR
;
A
#
# COMPACT_ATOMS: atom_id res chain seq x y z
N MET A 1 9.09 -9.30 -11.31
CA MET A 1 8.84 -8.78 -9.95
C MET A 1 9.74 -7.57 -9.77
N THR A 2 9.18 -6.38 -9.57
CA THR A 2 9.93 -5.09 -9.62
C THR A 2 9.80 -4.32 -8.32
N ASP A 3 10.67 -3.34 -8.09
CA ASP A 3 10.49 -2.33 -7.04
C ASP A 3 9.26 -1.45 -7.35
N PHE A 4 8.72 -0.77 -6.33
CA PHE A 4 7.60 0.16 -6.42
C PHE A 4 8.06 1.55 -6.87
N GLU A 5 8.80 1.59 -7.98
CA GLU A 5 9.19 2.83 -8.64
C GLU A 5 8.31 3.08 -9.87
N THR A 6 7.73 4.28 -9.96
CA THR A 6 6.82 4.66 -11.05
C THR A 6 7.48 4.51 -12.42
N GLY A 7 8.77 4.83 -12.55
CA GLY A 7 9.53 4.67 -13.79
C GLY A 7 9.60 3.22 -14.24
N THR A 8 9.97 2.31 -13.32
CA THR A 8 10.06 0.88 -13.60
C THR A 8 8.70 0.29 -13.98
N ILE A 9 7.63 0.63 -13.26
CA ILE A 9 6.28 0.14 -13.56
C ILE A 9 5.81 0.63 -14.95
N LYS A 10 6.10 1.89 -15.29
CA LYS A 10 5.74 2.46 -16.59
C LYS A 10 6.50 1.76 -17.72
N SER A 11 7.82 1.63 -17.60
CA SER A 11 8.65 0.98 -18.62
C SER A 11 8.23 -0.47 -18.88
N VAL A 12 7.88 -1.22 -17.83
CA VAL A 12 7.38 -2.61 -17.97
C VAL A 12 6.06 -2.63 -18.74
N LYS A 13 5.13 -1.71 -18.44
CA LYS A 13 3.86 -1.61 -19.18
C LYS A 13 4.07 -1.24 -20.64
N ASP A 14 5.00 -0.34 -20.93
CA ASP A 14 5.28 0.12 -22.29
C ASP A 14 5.96 -1.00 -23.12
N MET A 15 6.86 -1.78 -22.53
CA MET A 15 7.57 -2.86 -23.21
C MET A 15 6.76 -4.16 -23.30
N LEU A 16 5.91 -4.46 -22.31
CA LEU A 16 5.20 -5.73 -22.17
C LEU A 16 3.71 -5.50 -21.87
N PRO A 17 2.96 -4.85 -22.77
CA PRO A 17 1.60 -4.37 -22.51
C PRO A 17 0.59 -5.49 -22.21
N ASN A 18 0.86 -6.71 -22.67
CA ASN A 18 -0.02 -7.87 -22.52
C ASN A 18 0.32 -8.75 -21.30
N ILE A 19 1.35 -8.40 -20.53
CA ILE A 19 1.76 -9.17 -19.36
C ILE A 19 1.11 -8.58 -18.10
N LEU A 20 0.56 -9.45 -17.26
CA LEU A 20 0.09 -9.07 -15.95
C LEU A 20 1.27 -8.74 -15.03
N HIS A 21 1.57 -7.45 -14.92
CA HIS A 21 2.61 -6.96 -14.00
C HIS A 21 2.10 -7.02 -12.56
N ARG A 22 2.80 -7.78 -11.72
CA ARG A 22 2.56 -7.88 -10.28
C ARG A 22 3.80 -7.41 -9.50
N GLY A 23 3.55 -6.68 -8.42
CA GLY A 23 4.52 -6.27 -7.43
C GLY A 23 4.92 -7.43 -6.51
N CYS A 24 6.00 -7.21 -5.77
CA CYS A 24 6.45 -8.11 -4.71
C CYS A 24 5.90 -7.66 -3.36
N LEU A 25 5.44 -8.58 -2.51
CA LEU A 25 5.13 -8.23 -1.13
C LEU A 25 6.36 -7.69 -0.37
N PHE A 26 7.55 -8.22 -0.63
CA PHE A 26 8.78 -7.76 -0.01
C PHE A 26 9.08 -6.30 -0.37
N HIS A 27 9.06 -5.95 -1.67
CA HIS A 27 9.26 -4.56 -2.10
C HIS A 27 8.12 -3.63 -1.65
N PHE A 28 6.88 -4.13 -1.59
CA PHE A 28 5.75 -3.36 -1.07
C PHE A 28 5.97 -3.01 0.41
N SER A 29 6.30 -4.03 1.22
CA SER A 29 6.61 -3.86 2.65
C SER A 29 7.80 -2.91 2.83
N GLN A 30 8.84 -3.05 2.01
CA GLN A 30 10.01 -2.19 2.04
C GLN A 30 9.66 -0.74 1.69
N ALA A 31 8.79 -0.50 0.71
CA ALA A 31 8.35 0.86 0.35
C ALA A 31 7.61 1.54 1.53
N VAL A 32 6.72 0.82 2.22
CA VAL A 32 6.05 1.33 3.42
C VAL A 32 7.05 1.63 4.53
N CYS A 33 7.98 0.71 4.83
CA CYS A 33 9.01 0.92 5.85
C CYS A 33 9.96 2.09 5.52
N ARG A 34 10.31 2.29 4.25
CA ARG A 34 11.10 3.45 3.81
C ARG A 34 10.35 4.76 4.09
N GLN A 35 9.03 4.79 4.00
CA GLN A 35 8.23 5.98 4.29
C GLN A 35 8.13 6.26 5.79
N VAL A 36 8.00 5.22 6.62
CA VAL A 36 8.15 5.36 8.08
C VAL A 36 9.48 6.05 8.41
N GLN A 37 10.57 5.59 7.79
CA GLN A 37 11.89 6.18 8.01
C GLN A 37 12.00 7.62 7.49
N SER A 38 11.54 7.90 6.26
CA SER A 38 11.65 9.23 5.66
C SER A 38 10.82 10.30 6.37
N LYS A 39 9.79 9.88 7.12
CA LYS A 39 8.93 10.77 7.91
C LYS A 39 9.40 10.93 9.35
N GLY A 40 10.56 10.38 9.71
CA GLY A 40 11.10 10.48 11.07
C GLY A 40 10.42 9.58 12.09
N LEU A 41 9.59 8.63 11.66
CA LEU A 41 8.79 7.76 12.53
C LEU A 41 9.56 6.50 12.98
N THR A 42 10.87 6.40 12.72
CA THR A 42 11.70 5.22 13.05
C THR A 42 11.70 4.92 14.54
N THR A 43 11.88 5.92 15.40
CA THR A 43 11.90 5.71 16.86
C THR A 43 10.54 5.23 17.35
N LYS A 44 9.45 5.88 16.90
CA LYS A 44 8.08 5.46 17.22
C LYS A 44 7.82 4.02 16.76
N TYR A 45 8.22 3.64 15.55
CA TYR A 45 8.11 2.25 15.07
C TYR A 45 8.83 1.22 15.95
N ASN A 46 9.97 1.59 16.54
CA ASN A 46 10.75 0.68 17.37
C ASN A 46 10.20 0.57 18.80
N GLU A 47 9.71 1.68 19.36
CA GLU A 47 9.36 1.79 20.77
C GLU A 47 7.85 1.62 21.04
N ASP A 48 7.00 1.97 20.07
CA ASP A 48 5.55 1.87 20.15
C ASP A 48 5.04 0.62 19.41
N GLU A 49 4.54 -0.35 20.16
CA GLU A 49 4.00 -1.58 19.63
C GLU A 49 2.72 -1.39 18.83
N VAL A 50 1.85 -0.46 19.25
CA VAL A 50 0.57 -0.18 18.59
C VAL A 50 0.83 0.47 17.23
N PHE A 51 1.66 1.51 17.19
CA PHE A 51 2.03 2.14 15.93
C PHE A 51 2.69 1.14 14.96
N ARG A 52 3.60 0.30 15.47
CA ARG A 52 4.24 -0.76 14.68
C ARG A 52 3.22 -1.77 14.15
N LEU A 53 2.20 -2.13 14.94
CA LEU A 53 1.13 -3.01 14.51
C LEU A 53 0.32 -2.35 13.38
N ASN A 54 -0.10 -1.10 13.53
CA ASN A 54 -0.87 -0.37 12.52
C ASN A 54 -0.10 -0.28 11.19
N VAL A 55 1.22 -0.05 11.21
CA VAL A 55 2.07 -0.08 10.01
C VAL A 55 2.07 -1.48 9.36
N LYS A 56 2.11 -2.56 10.16
CA LYS A 56 2.02 -3.93 9.64
C LYS A 56 0.64 -4.21 9.07
N GLU A 57 -0.44 -3.64 9.63
CA GLU A 57 -1.79 -3.76 9.09
C GLU A 57 -1.92 -3.06 7.72
N LEU A 58 -1.30 -1.88 7.54
CA LEU A 58 -1.20 -1.25 6.21
C LEU A 58 -0.53 -2.18 5.19
N ILE A 59 0.55 -2.88 5.58
CA ILE A 59 1.19 -3.88 4.72
C ILE A 59 0.26 -5.08 4.49
N ALA A 60 -0.48 -5.50 5.51
CA ALA A 60 -1.40 -6.63 5.47
C ALA A 60 -2.61 -6.40 4.55
N LEU A 61 -2.93 -5.15 4.19
CA LEU A 61 -3.93 -4.84 3.16
C LEU A 61 -3.63 -5.54 1.83
N ALA A 62 -2.37 -5.90 1.54
CA ALA A 62 -2.01 -6.70 0.37
C ALA A 62 -2.71 -8.07 0.34
N PHE A 63 -3.18 -8.56 1.48
CA PHE A 63 -3.92 -9.82 1.62
C PHE A 63 -5.43 -9.63 1.67
N ALA A 64 -5.95 -8.41 1.75
CA ALA A 64 -7.39 -8.17 1.80
C ALA A 64 -8.05 -8.48 0.44
N PRO A 65 -9.30 -8.98 0.43
CA PRO A 65 -10.11 -8.99 -0.79
C PRO A 65 -10.17 -7.60 -1.43
N LEU A 66 -10.13 -7.51 -2.76
CA LEU A 66 -10.05 -6.23 -3.48
C LEU A 66 -11.21 -5.27 -3.15
N ASP A 67 -12.39 -5.83 -2.89
CA ASP A 67 -13.61 -5.11 -2.50
C ASP A 67 -13.60 -4.63 -1.04
N GLN A 68 -12.72 -5.17 -0.20
CA GLN A 68 -12.58 -4.80 1.21
C GLN A 68 -11.41 -3.86 1.48
N ILE A 69 -10.48 -3.67 0.54
CA ILE A 69 -9.27 -2.83 0.73
C ILE A 69 -9.60 -1.45 1.29
N ILE A 70 -10.60 -0.76 0.72
CA ILE A 70 -10.94 0.61 1.12
C ILE A 70 -11.50 0.63 2.55
N THR A 71 -12.47 -0.24 2.84
CA THR A 71 -13.08 -0.30 4.18
C THR A 71 -12.05 -0.71 5.24
N SER A 72 -11.18 -1.67 4.94
CA SER A 72 -10.11 -2.06 5.86
C SER A 72 -9.08 -0.95 6.07
N PHE A 73 -8.76 -0.18 5.02
CA PHE A 73 -7.88 0.98 5.14
C PHE A 73 -8.49 2.04 6.06
N ASP A 74 -9.76 2.39 5.85
CA ASP A 74 -10.45 3.40 6.66
C ASP A 74 -10.43 3.02 8.16
N LEU A 75 -10.65 1.74 8.50
CA LEU A 75 -10.55 1.23 9.88
C LEU A 75 -9.13 1.29 10.46
N ILE A 76 -8.11 1.09 9.63
CA ILE A 76 -6.71 1.15 10.06
C ILE A 76 -6.29 2.61 10.31
N CYS A 77 -6.75 3.54 9.47
CA CYS A 77 -6.42 4.96 9.58
C CYS A 77 -6.91 5.58 10.89
N ASP A 78 -8.10 5.19 11.36
CA ASP A 78 -8.66 5.66 12.63
C ASP A 78 -7.82 5.27 13.86
N GLN A 79 -6.85 4.36 13.71
CA GLN A 79 -5.96 3.92 14.78
C GLN A 79 -4.64 4.69 14.83
N PHE A 80 -4.32 5.50 13.82
CA PHE A 80 -3.09 6.30 13.81
C PHE A 80 -3.26 7.61 14.58
N ASP A 81 -2.23 7.98 15.34
CA ASP A 81 -2.14 9.31 15.93
C ASP A 81 -1.85 10.38 14.86
N ASP A 82 -2.14 11.64 15.18
CA ASP A 82 -1.96 12.79 14.28
C ASP A 82 -0.51 12.96 13.78
N ASP A 83 0.48 12.51 14.55
CA ASP A 83 1.90 12.57 14.18
C ASP A 83 2.25 11.65 13.00
N ALA A 84 1.37 10.72 12.64
CA ALA A 84 1.51 9.78 11.53
C ALA A 84 0.64 10.14 10.32
N ASN A 85 -0.09 11.27 10.34
CA ASN A 85 -0.95 11.70 9.22
C ASN A 85 -0.21 11.71 7.89
N ASP A 86 1.02 12.21 7.86
CA ASP A 86 1.87 12.21 6.68
C ASP A 86 2.09 10.81 6.08
N LEU A 87 2.17 9.77 6.90
CA LEU A 87 2.33 8.37 6.46
C LEU A 87 1.02 7.85 5.88
N VAL A 88 -0.10 8.14 6.56
CA VAL A 88 -1.45 7.77 6.10
C VAL A 88 -1.77 8.43 4.76
N GLU A 89 -1.53 9.73 4.61
CA GLU A 89 -1.73 10.47 3.36
C GLU A 89 -0.88 9.91 2.21
N TYR A 90 0.38 9.57 2.50
CA TYR A 90 1.23 8.89 1.52
C TYR A 90 0.60 7.57 1.06
N PHE A 91 0.17 6.74 2.01
CA PHE A 91 -0.39 5.43 1.70
C PHE A 91 -1.71 5.56 0.96
N GLU A 92 -2.58 6.48 1.38
CA GLU A 92 -3.85 6.75 0.71
C GLU A 92 -3.62 7.16 -0.74
N LYS A 93 -2.74 8.14 -0.98
CA LYS A 93 -2.43 8.62 -2.33
C LYS A 93 -1.82 7.53 -3.22
N THR A 94 -0.91 6.74 -2.67
CA THR A 94 -0.13 5.78 -3.47
C THR A 94 -0.87 4.48 -3.71
N CYS A 95 -1.61 3.99 -2.72
CA CYS A 95 -2.15 2.64 -2.71
C CYS A 95 -3.69 2.57 -2.77
N ILE A 96 -4.41 3.55 -2.22
CA ILE A 96 -5.88 3.50 -2.06
C ILE A 96 -6.63 4.41 -3.06
N GLY A 97 -6.09 5.59 -3.30
CA GLY A 97 -6.74 6.69 -4.00
C GLY A 97 -7.45 7.64 -3.03
N GLU A 98 -7.05 8.90 -3.06
CA GLU A 98 -7.65 9.95 -2.23
C GLU A 98 -9.14 10.17 -2.59
N PRO A 99 -9.99 10.57 -1.64
CA PRO A 99 -11.35 11.00 -1.93
C PRO A 99 -11.39 12.11 -2.98
N LYS A 100 -12.37 12.05 -3.89
CA LYS A 100 -12.61 13.14 -4.84
C LYS A 100 -13.22 14.33 -4.10
N ARG A 101 -12.86 15.54 -4.51
CA ARG A 101 -13.47 16.79 -3.99
C ARG A 101 -14.99 16.85 -4.17
N SER A 102 -15.55 16.12 -5.12
CA SER A 102 -17.00 16.00 -5.34
C SER A 102 -17.73 15.18 -4.27
N GLY A 103 -17.00 14.55 -3.33
CA GLY A 103 -17.55 13.68 -2.30
C GLY A 103 -18.03 12.32 -2.80
N THR A 104 -17.93 12.05 -4.12
CA THR A 104 -18.38 10.79 -4.72
C THR A 104 -17.20 10.03 -5.34
N GLY A 105 -16.78 8.95 -4.67
CA GLY A 105 -15.71 8.06 -5.13
C GLY A 105 -14.30 8.57 -4.86
N ARG A 106 -13.31 7.74 -5.22
CA ARG A 106 -11.87 7.97 -5.01
C ARG A 106 -11.14 8.23 -6.33
N LYS A 107 -10.03 8.98 -6.27
CA LYS A 107 -9.09 9.13 -7.39
C LYS A 107 -8.42 7.77 -7.68
N LYS A 108 -7.82 7.63 -8.85
CA LYS A 108 -7.01 6.44 -9.15
C LYS A 108 -5.73 6.49 -8.28
N PRO A 109 -5.39 5.42 -7.55
CA PRO A 109 -4.13 5.36 -6.82
C PRO A 109 -2.94 5.37 -7.79
N GLN A 110 -1.78 5.80 -7.30
CA GLN A 110 -0.53 5.72 -8.08
C GLN A 110 -0.21 4.27 -8.47
N PHE A 111 -0.47 3.33 -7.56
CA PHE A 111 -0.31 1.90 -7.75
C PHE A 111 -1.68 1.22 -7.68
N ASP A 112 -2.11 0.64 -8.80
CA ASP A 112 -3.37 -0.10 -8.90
C ASP A 112 -3.43 -1.22 -7.86
N HIS A 113 -4.61 -1.46 -7.25
CA HIS A 113 -4.76 -2.51 -6.23
C HIS A 113 -4.27 -3.87 -6.73
N LYS A 114 -4.52 -4.20 -8.01
CA LYS A 114 -4.09 -5.48 -8.60
C LYS A 114 -2.58 -5.62 -8.73
N LEU A 115 -1.83 -4.51 -8.66
CA LEU A 115 -0.37 -4.51 -8.74
C LEU A 115 0.23 -5.04 -7.43
N TRP A 116 -0.22 -4.54 -6.28
CA TRP A 116 0.38 -4.86 -4.97
C TRP A 116 -0.40 -5.92 -4.18
N ASN A 117 -1.67 -6.15 -4.50
CA ASN A 117 -2.48 -7.17 -3.86
C ASN A 117 -2.06 -8.60 -4.26
N ILE A 118 -2.05 -9.49 -3.27
CA ILE A 118 -1.67 -10.89 -3.39
C ILE A 118 -2.74 -11.86 -2.87
N HIS A 119 -3.93 -11.38 -2.50
CA HIS A 119 -5.04 -12.19 -1.97
C HIS A 119 -5.30 -13.42 -2.84
N ASP A 120 -5.53 -13.22 -4.14
CA ASP A 120 -5.84 -14.31 -5.06
C ASP A 120 -4.69 -15.32 -5.21
N ARG A 121 -3.43 -14.89 -5.02
CA ARG A 121 -2.26 -15.79 -5.08
C ARG A 121 -2.19 -16.68 -3.84
N VAL A 122 -2.52 -16.12 -2.68
CA VAL A 122 -2.54 -16.86 -1.41
C VAL A 122 -3.66 -17.88 -1.42
N VAL A 123 -4.85 -17.49 -1.87
CA VAL A 123 -5.98 -18.41 -2.06
C VAL A 123 -5.63 -19.51 -3.07
N ALA A 124 -4.93 -19.18 -4.15
CA ALA A 124 -4.48 -20.12 -5.17
C ALA A 124 -3.21 -20.92 -4.82
N THR A 125 -2.65 -20.81 -3.60
CA THR A 125 -1.41 -21.48 -3.15
C THR A 125 -0.15 -21.20 -4.00
N VAL A 126 -0.12 -20.06 -4.71
CA VAL A 126 1.05 -19.63 -5.50
C VAL A 126 2.08 -18.96 -4.58
N PRO A 127 3.41 -19.19 -4.77
CA PRO A 127 4.45 -18.54 -3.97
C PRO A 127 4.30 -17.01 -3.94
N ARG A 128 4.70 -16.37 -2.83
CA ARG A 128 4.54 -14.92 -2.57
C ARG A 128 5.60 -14.07 -3.24
#